data_AF-A0A7C7YYB0-F1
#
_entry.id   AF-A0A7C7YYB0-F1
#
_cell.length_a   1.000
_cell.length_b   1.000
_cell.length_c   1.000
_cell.angle_alpha   90.00
_cell.angle_beta   90.00
_cell.angle_gamma   90.00
#
_symmetry.space_group_name_H-M   'P 1'
#
loop_
_entity.id
_entity.type
_entity.pdbx_description
1 polymer ?
#
loop_
_entity_poly.entity_id
_entity_poly.type
_entity_poly.pdbx_seq_one_letter_code
_entity_poly.pdbx_strand_id
1 'polypeptide(L)'
;VWIALIFGVIGFLARRHGFAVAPIAVGLILGEMVETNFQNSLKMFDGEWWQILTQPLAALFLLLAFLGLFSSPIANWFSRRRS
;
A
#
# COMPACT_ATOMS: atom_id res chain seq x y z
N VAL A 1 11.94 15.91 23.91
CA VAL A 1 10.68 16.62 24.22
C VAL A 1 9.85 16.88 22.97
N TRP A 2 10.40 17.51 21.93
CA TRP A 2 9.69 17.79 20.66
C TRP A 2 9.11 16.55 19.95
N ILE A 3 9.86 15.45 19.89
CA ILE A 3 9.37 14.17 19.34
C ILE A 3 8.16 13.63 20.10
N ALA A 4 8.17 13.67 21.43
CA ALA A 4 7.03 13.21 22.23
C ALA A 4 5.76 14.05 21.97
N LEU A 5 5.92 15.35 21.74
CA LEU A 5 4.83 16.27 21.42
C LEU A 5 4.24 15.97 20.03
N ILE A 6 5.09 15.75 19.03
CA ILE A 6 4.69 15.39 17.66
C ILE A 6 3.95 14.04 17.64
N PHE A 7 4.51 13.00 18.27
CA PHE A 7 3.85 11.68 18.34
C PHE A 7 2.54 11.73 19.15
N GLY A 8 2.46 12.59 20.17
CA GLY A 8 1.21 12.85 20.90
C GLY A 8 0.12 13.47 20.03
N VAL A 9 0.45 14.47 19.21
CA VAL A 9 -0.48 15.09 18.26
C VAL A 9 -0.91 14.10 17.17
N ILE A 10 0.02 13.32 16.62
CA ILE A 10 -0.27 12.29 15.61
C ILE A 10 -1.22 11.22 16.19
N GLY A 11 -0.95 10.74 17.40
CA GLY A 11 -1.81 9.77 18.09
C GLY A 11 -3.21 10.32 18.40
N PHE A 12 -3.32 11.61 18.74
CA PHE A 12 -4.60 12.29 18.94
C PHE A 12 -5.38 12.42 17.63
N LEU A 13 -4.71 12.79 16.53
CA LEU A 13 -5.32 12.93 15.21
C LEU A 13 -5.79 11.59 14.64
N ALA A 14 -5.01 10.52 14.84
CA ALA A 14 -5.35 9.16 14.48
C ALA A 14 -6.63 8.69 15.19
N ARG A 15 -6.73 8.95 16.50
CA ARG A 15 -7.92 8.61 17.29
C ARG A 15 -9.16 9.43 16.86
N ARG A 16 -8.97 10.70 16.47
CA ARG A 16 -10.04 11.60 15.97
C ARG A 16 -10.63 11.14 14.64
N HIS A 17 -9.84 10.52 13.77
CA HIS A 17 -10.28 10.02 12.46
C HIS A 17 -10.87 8.60 12.52
N GLY A 18 -11.06 8.03 13.71
CA GLY A 18 -11.61 6.68 13.87
C GLY A 18 -10.64 5.55 13.47
N PHE A 19 -9.38 5.89 13.16
CA PHE A 19 -8.36 4.88 12.96
C PHE A 19 -8.00 4.28 14.31
N ALA A 20 -8.49 3.07 14.55
CA ALA A 20 -8.06 2.27 15.69
C ALA A 20 -6.53 2.07 15.62
N VAL A 21 -5.92 1.75 16.75
CA VAL A 21 -4.49 1.38 16.79
C VAL A 21 -4.21 0.16 15.89
N ALA A 22 -5.22 -0.69 15.69
CA ALA A 22 -5.15 -1.89 14.86
C ALA A 22 -4.70 -1.63 13.40
N PRO A 23 -5.37 -0.80 12.58
CA PRO A 23 -4.92 -0.52 11.20
C PRO A 23 -3.52 0.10 11.11
N ILE A 24 -3.11 0.90 12.09
CA ILE A 24 -1.74 1.44 12.14
C ILE A 24 -0.72 0.32 12.37
N ALA A 25 -0.99 -0.58 13.33
CA ALA A 25 -0.14 -1.73 13.59
C ALA A 25 -0.08 -2.68 12.39
N VAL A 26 -1.22 -2.98 11.75
CA VAL A 26 -1.28 -3.82 10.55
C VAL A 26 -0.51 -3.17 9.40
N GLY A 27 -0.66 -1.87 9.17
CA GLY A 27 0.09 -1.14 8.16
C GLY A 27 1.60 -1.15 8.40
N LEU A 28 2.04 -1.07 9.66
CA LEU A 28 3.45 -1.14 10.01
C LEU A 28 4.04 -2.55 9.78
N ILE A 29 3.32 -3.60 10.20
CA ILE A 29 3.71 -4.99 9.96
C ILE A 29 3.77 -5.29 8.47
N LEU A 30 2.71 -4.94 7.72
CA LEU A 30 2.65 -5.12 6.28
C LEU A 30 3.74 -4.30 5.57
N GLY A 31 4.03 -3.10 6.06
CA GLY A 31 5.10 -2.25 5.55
C GLY A 31 6.47 -2.91 5.64
N GLU A 32 6.82 -3.47 6.81
CA GLU A 32 8.09 -4.20 6.97
C GLU A 32 8.15 -5.44 6.08
N MET A 33 7.03 -6.15 5.92
CA MET A 33 6.96 -7.28 4.98
C MET A 33 7.18 -6.81 3.54
N VAL A 34 6.57 -5.69 3.12
CA VAL A 34 6.76 -5.14 1.78
C VAL A 34 8.22 -4.75 1.56
N GLU A 35 8.84 -4.04 2.49
CA GLU A 35 10.26 -3.64 2.40
C GLU A 35 11.17 -4.85 2.30
N THR A 36 10.96 -5.87 3.12
CA THR A 36 11.77 -7.08 3.10
C THR A 36 11.60 -7.86 1.80
N ASN A 37 10.37 -8.01 1.30
CA ASN A 37 10.10 -8.66 0.02
C ASN A 37 10.67 -7.85 -1.15
N PHE A 38 10.63 -6.52 -1.05
CA PHE A 38 11.18 -5.61 -2.04
C PHE A 38 12.71 -5.72 -2.11
N GLN A 39 13.40 -5.70 -0.97
CA GLN A 39 14.84 -5.91 -0.90
C GLN A 39 15.25 -7.32 -1.38
N ASN A 40 14.50 -8.36 -1.01
CA ASN A 40 14.76 -9.72 -1.46
C ASN A 40 14.59 -9.85 -2.98
N SER A 41 13.56 -9.23 -3.54
CA SER A 41 13.34 -9.14 -4.98
C SER A 41 14.53 -8.45 -5.66
N LEU A 42 14.95 -7.28 -5.19
CA LEU A 42 16.10 -6.54 -5.75
C LEU A 42 17.41 -7.31 -5.70
N LYS A 43 17.67 -8.04 -4.60
CA LYS A 43 18.84 -8.92 -4.48
C LYS A 43 18.78 -10.10 -5.45
N MET A 44 17.58 -10.61 -5.74
CA MET A 44 17.39 -11.73 -6.66
C MET A 44 17.52 -11.32 -8.14
N PHE A 45 17.39 -10.02 -8.45
CA PHE A 45 17.52 -9.45 -9.80
C PHE A 45 18.84 -8.69 -10.03
N ASP A 46 19.85 -8.85 -9.17
CA ASP A 46 21.18 -8.21 -9.31
C ASP A 46 21.12 -6.68 -9.52
N GLY A 47 20.11 -6.00 -8.96
CA GLY A 47 19.97 -4.54 -9.06
C GLY A 47 19.29 -4.01 -10.33
N GLU A 48 18.79 -4.87 -11.23
CA GLU A 48 18.04 -4.44 -12.42
C GLU A 48 16.53 -4.33 -12.12
N TRP A 49 16.09 -3.16 -11.67
CA TRP A 49 14.68 -2.85 -11.32
C TRP A 49 13.70 -3.12 -12.48
N TRP A 50 14.20 -3.07 -13.71
CA TRP A 50 13.44 -3.34 -14.93
C TRP A 50 13.05 -4.82 -15.08
N GLN A 51 13.72 -5.74 -14.39
CA GLN A 51 13.45 -7.17 -14.53
C GLN A 51 12.15 -7.63 -13.87
N ILE A 52 11.56 -6.82 -12.97
CA ILE A 52 10.23 -7.05 -12.40
C ILE A 52 9.17 -7.07 -13.52
N LEU A 53 9.35 -6.29 -14.60
CA LEU A 53 8.46 -6.28 -15.76
C LEU A 53 8.68 -7.47 -16.71
N THR A 54 9.87 -8.08 -16.71
CA THR A 54 10.13 -9.32 -17.48
C THR A 54 9.54 -10.56 -16.84
N GLN A 55 9.23 -10.56 -15.54
CA GLN A 55 8.50 -11.68 -14.94
C GLN A 55 7.01 -11.58 -15.28
N PRO A 56 6.47 -12.49 -16.13
CA PRO A 56 5.09 -12.42 -16.59
C PRO A 56 4.08 -12.50 -15.43
N LEU A 57 4.47 -13.15 -14.31
CA LEU A 57 3.62 -13.24 -13.13
C LEU A 57 3.56 -11.92 -12.34
N ALA A 58 4.68 -11.23 -12.14
CA ALA A 58 4.72 -9.92 -11.48
C ALA A 58 3.98 -8.86 -12.31
N ALA A 59 4.15 -8.87 -13.64
CA ALA A 59 3.40 -8.02 -14.55
C ALA A 59 1.89 -8.29 -14.48
N LEU A 60 1.46 -9.56 -14.41
CA LEU A 60 0.06 -9.94 -14.21
C LEU A 60 -0.50 -9.42 -12.89
N PHE A 61 0.22 -9.58 -11.79
CA PHE A 61 -0.22 -9.09 -10.48
C PHE A 61 -0.27 -7.56 -10.41
N LEU A 62 0.68 -6.86 -11.02
CA LEU A 62 0.65 -5.40 -11.14
C LEU A 62 -0.51 -4.92 -11.99
N LEU A 63 -0.79 -5.60 -13.10
CA LEU A 63 -1.92 -5.30 -13.98
C LEU A 63 -3.24 -5.57 -13.24
N LEU A 64 -3.37 -6.67 -12.50
CA LEU A 64 -4.53 -6.96 -11.66
C LEU A 64 -4.70 -5.96 -10.52
N ALA A 65 -3.62 -5.56 -9.86
CA ALA A 65 -3.65 -4.54 -8.82
C ALA A 65 -4.08 -3.18 -9.39
N PHE A 66 -3.59 -2.83 -10.57
CA PHE A 66 -4.01 -1.63 -11.29
C PHE A 66 -5.49 -1.70 -11.67
N LEU A 67 -5.93 -2.80 -12.30
CA LEU A 67 -7.35 -3.01 -12.61
C LEU A 67 -8.21 -2.99 -11.35
N GLY A 68 -7.77 -3.58 -10.24
CA GLY A 68 -8.48 -3.55 -8.96
C GLY A 68 -8.60 -2.13 -8.39
N LEU A 69 -7.50 -1.39 -8.32
CA LEU A 69 -7.46 -0.02 -7.83
C LEU A 69 -8.34 0.92 -8.68
N PHE A 70 -8.34 0.73 -10.01
CA PHE A 70 -9.16 1.51 -10.93
C PHE A 70 -10.59 0.98 -11.09
N SER A 71 -10.86 -0.29 -10.76
CA SER A 71 -12.21 -0.87 -10.83
C SER A 71 -13.17 -0.19 -9.88
N SER A 72 -12.74 0.15 -8.67
CA SER A 72 -13.61 0.81 -7.68
C SER A 72 -14.04 2.22 -8.12
N PRO A 73 -13.15 3.12 -8.60
CA PRO A 73 -13.55 4.41 -9.15
C PRO A 73 -14.28 4.30 -10.50
N ILE A 74 -13.89 3.39 -11.42
CA ILE A 74 -14.62 3.18 -12.69
C ILE A 74 -16.03 2.62 -12.46
N ALA A 75 -16.19 1.65 -11.57
CA ALA A 75 -17.47 1.04 -11.25
C ALA A 75 -18.38 2.01 -10.47
N ASN A 76 -17.82 2.82 -9.57
CA ASN A 76 -18.58 3.88 -8.88
C ASN A 76 -18.96 5.03 -9.81
N TRP A 77 -18.15 5.32 -10.85
CA TRP A 77 -18.52 6.29 -11.90
C TRP A 77 -19.64 5.75 -12.80
N PHE A 78 -19.66 4.45 -13.09
CA PHE A 78 -20.70 3.80 -13.89
C PHE A 78 -21.99 3.52 -13.09
N SER A 79 -21.89 3.20 -11.80
CA SER A 79 -23.05 2.92 -10.92
C SER A 79 -23.80 4.18 -10.49
N ARG A 80 -23.26 5.39 -10.71
CA ARG A 80 -24.02 6.64 -10.55
C ARG A 80 -24.96 6.94 -11.74
N ARG A 81 -24.95 6.12 -12.79
CA ARG A 81 -25.83 6.29 -13.97
C ARG A 81 -26.83 5.16 -14.22
N ARG A 82 -26.99 4.20 -13.31
CA ARG A 82 -28.10 3.23 -13.37
C ARG A 82 -28.82 3.14 -12.03
N SER A 83 -29.88 3.96 -11.94
CA SER A 83 -31.01 4.01 -11.00
C SER A 83 -30.75 3.75 -9.52
#